data_AF-A0A7W1A3I1-F1
#
_entry.id   AF-A0A7W1A3I1-F1
#
_cell.length_a   1.000
_cell.length_b   1.000
_cell.length_c   1.000
_cell.angle_alpha   90.00
_cell.angle_beta   90.00
_cell.angle_gamma   90.00
#
_symmetry.space_group_name_H-M   'P 1'
#
loop_
_entity.id
_entity.type
_entity.pdbx_description
1 polymer ?
#
loop_
_entity_poly.entity_id
_entity_poly.type
_entity_poly.pdbx_seq_one_letter_code
_entity_poly.pdbx_strand_id
1 'polypeptide(L)'
;MSALDEVDDEIIVALSDYLDGTLTGDAKADVEKKIATDPTWKAAHAEMVESKDAVSTLSGLQKARAPANLAEDVTGTIHKRSAGRFFGKRTFGDRVPFMAILIVAILGLAAIGYIMYTSQTGSLKVDKPKQPPPPTPPLITPP
;
A
#
# COMPACT_ATOMS: atom_id res chain seq x y z
N MET A 1 -11.90 4.91 37.83
CA MET A 1 -13.11 4.65 37.05
C MET A 1 -13.96 5.89 37.16
N SER A 2 -13.90 6.74 36.13
CA SER A 2 -14.77 7.92 36.04
C SER A 2 -16.20 7.45 35.80
N ALA A 3 -17.20 8.23 36.22
CA ALA A 3 -18.62 7.96 36.01
C ALA A 3 -19.01 7.78 34.52
N LEU A 4 -18.09 8.06 33.60
CA LEU A 4 -18.19 7.84 32.16
C LEU A 4 -18.09 6.37 31.71
N ASP A 5 -17.47 5.47 32.50
CA ASP A 5 -17.36 4.06 32.10
C ASP A 5 -18.73 3.35 32.12
N GLU A 6 -19.76 3.96 32.72
CA GLU A 6 -21.09 3.35 32.90
C GLU A 6 -22.21 4.10 32.15
N VAL A 7 -21.88 5.15 31.38
CA VAL A 7 -22.84 5.80 30.48
C VAL A 7 -22.81 5.09 29.15
N ASP A 8 -23.95 4.55 28.72
CA ASP A 8 -24.07 3.87 27.43
C ASP A 8 -23.60 4.76 26.27
N ASP A 9 -22.77 4.19 25.38
CA ASP A 9 -22.28 4.87 24.18
C ASP A 9 -23.41 5.47 23.33
N GLU A 10 -24.59 4.83 23.34
CA GLU A 10 -25.79 5.31 22.64
C GLU A 10 -26.29 6.65 23.17
N ILE A 11 -26.21 6.88 24.49
CA ILE A 11 -26.61 8.13 25.13
C ILE A 11 -25.66 9.25 24.69
N ILE A 12 -24.35 8.96 24.67
CA ILE A 12 -23.32 9.91 24.27
C ILE A 12 -23.51 10.33 22.81
N VAL A 13 -23.75 9.36 21.90
CA VAL A 13 -24.00 9.64 20.49
C VAL A 13 -25.25 10.52 20.32
N ALA A 14 -26.36 10.14 20.93
CA ALA A 14 -27.61 10.91 20.82
C ALA A 14 -27.49 12.33 21.39
N LEU A 15 -26.78 12.49 22.51
CA LEU A 15 -26.51 13.81 23.09
C LEU A 15 -25.54 14.64 22.24
N SER A 16 -24.55 14.02 21.61
CA SER A 16 -23.65 14.72 20.68
C SER A 16 -24.44 15.27 19.48
N ASP A 17 -25.27 14.45 18.86
CA ASP A 17 -26.13 14.86 17.74
C ASP A 17 -27.13 15.96 18.15
N TYR A 18 -27.66 15.88 19.37
CA TYR A 18 -28.50 16.93 19.95
C TYR A 18 -27.74 18.25 20.12
N LEU A 19 -26.54 18.21 20.73
CA LEU A 19 -25.72 19.39 21.02
C LEU A 19 -25.11 20.03 19.78
N ASP A 20 -24.89 19.26 18.72
CA ASP A 20 -24.41 19.75 17.42
C ASP A 20 -25.56 20.22 16.51
N GLY A 21 -26.81 20.00 16.94
CA GLY A 21 -28.01 20.45 16.22
C GLY A 21 -28.32 19.62 14.97
N THR A 22 -27.79 18.41 14.87
CA THR A 22 -28.04 17.48 13.76
C THR A 22 -29.40 16.78 13.90
N LEU A 23 -29.92 16.68 15.13
CA LEU A 23 -31.28 16.16 15.38
C LEU A 23 -32.36 17.19 15.04
N THR A 24 -33.37 16.74 14.29
CA THR A 24 -34.54 17.55 13.90
C THR A 24 -35.85 16.86 14.22
N GLY A 25 -36.91 17.64 14.46
CA GLY A 25 -38.27 17.13 14.65
C GLY A 25 -38.42 16.28 15.91
N ASP A 26 -39.09 15.14 15.77
CA ASP A 26 -39.49 14.27 16.88
C ASP A 26 -38.29 13.72 17.67
N ALA A 27 -37.19 13.37 16.99
CA ALA A 27 -35.99 12.85 17.63
C ALA A 27 -35.34 13.86 18.60
N LYS A 28 -35.42 15.16 18.29
CA LYS A 28 -34.94 16.21 19.18
C LYS A 28 -35.81 16.31 20.43
N ALA A 29 -37.14 16.28 20.26
CA ALA A 29 -38.09 16.34 21.36
C ALA A 29 -37.97 15.12 22.30
N ASP A 30 -37.68 13.95 21.74
CA ASP A 30 -37.45 12.73 22.51
C ASP A 30 -36.19 12.83 23.38
N VAL A 31 -35.08 13.34 22.83
CA VAL A 31 -33.85 13.56 23.60
C VAL A 31 -34.06 14.63 24.67
N GLU A 32 -34.73 15.73 24.35
CA GLU A 32 -35.06 16.80 25.32
C GLU A 32 -35.92 16.27 26.48
N LYS A 33 -36.90 15.43 26.18
CA LYS A 33 -37.71 14.75 27.20
C LYS A 33 -36.88 13.80 28.05
N LYS A 34 -35.96 13.03 27.45
CA LYS A 34 -35.06 12.13 28.19
C LYS A 34 -34.12 12.91 29.11
N ILE A 35 -33.54 14.01 28.65
CA ILE A 35 -32.72 14.92 29.47
C ILE A 35 -33.53 15.48 30.66
N ALA A 36 -34.82 15.78 30.48
CA ALA A 36 -35.67 16.30 31.54
C ALA A 36 -36.09 15.23 32.57
N THR A 37 -36.26 13.97 32.13
CA THR A 37 -36.90 12.91 32.94
C THR A 37 -35.89 11.98 33.59
N ASP A 38 -34.77 11.70 32.92
CA ASP A 38 -33.79 10.70 33.34
C ASP A 38 -32.54 11.36 33.98
N PRO A 39 -32.19 11.02 35.23
CA PRO A 39 -31.02 11.57 35.90
C PRO A 39 -29.70 11.25 35.18
N THR A 40 -29.59 10.10 34.51
CA THR A 40 -28.38 9.70 33.76
C THR A 40 -28.19 10.58 32.53
N TRP A 41 -29.26 10.82 31.77
CA TRP A 41 -29.24 11.71 30.60
C TRP A 41 -28.93 13.15 31.00
N LYS A 42 -29.46 13.59 32.15
CA LYS A 42 -29.20 14.93 32.68
C LYS A 42 -27.74 15.12 33.10
N ALA A 43 -27.16 14.12 33.78
CA ALA A 43 -25.77 14.14 34.19
C ALA A 43 -24.83 14.15 32.98
N ALA A 44 -25.06 13.24 32.02
CA ALA A 44 -24.28 13.16 30.78
C ALA A 44 -24.38 14.46 29.96
N HIS A 45 -25.58 15.04 29.83
CA HIS A 45 -25.77 16.32 29.14
C HIS A 45 -25.00 17.45 29.83
N ALA A 46 -25.04 17.55 31.15
CA ALA A 46 -24.33 18.59 31.90
C ALA A 46 -22.80 18.50 31.69
N GLU A 47 -22.25 17.30 31.76
CA GLU A 47 -20.81 17.05 31.57
C GLU A 47 -20.36 17.34 30.13
N MET A 48 -21.17 16.96 29.13
CA MET A 48 -20.89 17.26 27.72
C MET A 48 -20.95 18.76 27.41
N VAL A 49 -21.90 19.49 28.02
CA VAL A 49 -21.98 20.95 27.89
C VAL A 49 -20.75 21.62 28.51
N GLU A 50 -20.33 21.19 29.71
CA GLU A 50 -19.12 21.69 30.37
C GLU A 50 -17.87 21.44 29.51
N SER A 51 -17.74 20.23 28.96
CA SER A 51 -16.63 19.87 28.07
C SER A 51 -16.62 20.72 26.79
N LYS A 52 -17.79 20.94 26.19
CA LYS A 52 -17.93 21.76 24.97
C LYS A 52 -17.59 23.23 25.25
N ASP A 53 -17.97 23.75 26.41
CA ASP A 53 -17.60 25.11 26.84
C ASP A 53 -16.09 25.23 27.11
N ALA A 54 -15.48 24.23 27.77
CA ALA A 54 -14.04 24.15 27.95
C ALA A 54 -13.27 24.12 26.61
N VAL A 55 -13.74 23.36 25.63
CA VAL A 55 -13.14 23.34 24.28
C VAL A 55 -13.37 24.66 23.55
N SER A 56 -14.55 25.27 23.69
CA SER A 56 -14.87 26.57 23.09
C SER A 56 -13.97 27.68 23.63
N THR A 57 -13.77 27.73 24.95
CA THR A 57 -12.88 28.68 25.61
C THR A 57 -11.42 28.48 25.20
N LEU A 58 -10.97 27.23 25.04
CA LEU A 58 -9.65 26.90 24.49
C LEU A 58 -9.50 27.30 23.01
N SER A 59 -10.55 27.16 22.20
CA SER A 59 -10.55 27.59 20.79
C SER A 59 -10.35 29.11 20.65
N GLY A 60 -10.81 29.89 21.63
CA GLY A 60 -10.56 31.32 21.73
C GLY A 60 -9.13 31.71 22.14
N LEU A 61 -8.44 30.83 22.86
CA LEU A 61 -7.03 30.97 23.26
C LEU A 61 -6.12 30.67 22.05
N GLN A 62 -6.02 31.65 21.15
CA GLN A 62 -5.21 31.60 19.93
C GLN A 62 -5.43 30.33 19.12
N LYS A 63 -6.21 30.42 18.04
CA LYS A 63 -5.92 29.63 16.83
C LYS A 63 -4.43 29.82 16.53
N ALA A 64 -3.59 28.89 17.00
CA ALA A 64 -2.17 28.91 16.80
C ALA A 64 -2.00 28.86 15.28
N ARG A 65 -1.76 30.04 14.70
CA ARG A 65 -1.64 30.18 13.26
C ARG A 65 -0.55 29.21 12.86
N ALA A 66 -0.88 28.30 11.93
CA ALA A 66 0.09 27.37 11.39
C ALA A 66 1.36 28.16 11.05
N PRO A 67 2.55 27.74 11.54
CA PRO A 67 3.78 28.45 11.24
C PRO A 67 3.92 28.56 9.72
N ALA A 68 4.42 29.70 9.23
CA ALA A 68 4.45 29.99 7.79
C ALA A 68 5.14 28.89 6.96
N ASN A 69 6.08 28.17 7.58
CA ASN A 69 6.88 27.14 6.96
C ASN A 69 6.38 25.72 7.28
N LEU A 70 5.18 25.55 7.87
CA LEU A 70 4.64 24.23 8.24
C LEU A 70 4.62 23.26 7.05
N ALA A 71 4.24 23.75 5.87
CA ALA A 71 4.20 22.95 4.65
C ALA A 71 5.60 22.49 4.22
N GLU A 72 6.61 23.36 4.35
CA GLU A 72 8.00 23.07 4.02
C GLU A 72 8.61 22.07 5.02
N ASP A 73 8.35 22.26 6.31
CA ASP A 73 8.83 21.39 7.40
C ASP A 73 8.23 19.98 7.33
N VAL A 74 6.92 19.87 7.04
CA VAL A 74 6.26 18.58 6.82
C VAL A 74 6.81 17.90 5.56
N THR A 75 6.99 18.66 4.47
CA THR A 75 7.55 18.12 3.22
C THR A 75 8.98 17.63 3.43
N GLY A 76 9.83 18.40 4.12
CA GLY A 76 11.19 18.03 4.47
C GLY A 76 11.24 16.82 5.40
N THR A 77 10.33 16.73 6.37
CA THR A 77 10.22 15.58 7.28
C THR A 77 9.74 14.32 6.56
N ILE A 78 8.76 14.43 5.66
CA ILE A 78 8.30 13.31 4.82
C ILE A 78 9.45 12.84 3.94
N HIS A 79 10.18 13.75 3.30
CA HIS A 79 11.35 13.39 2.49
C HIS A 79 12.40 12.68 3.36
N LYS A 80 12.73 13.22 4.53
CA LYS A 80 13.71 12.63 5.47
C LYS A 80 13.29 11.24 5.98
N ARG A 81 12.00 11.04 6.26
CA ARG A 81 11.47 9.79 6.83
C ARG A 81 11.13 8.73 5.77
N SER A 82 10.76 9.14 4.56
CA SER A 82 10.42 8.25 3.44
C SER A 82 11.61 7.92 2.53
N ALA A 83 12.65 8.76 2.48
CA ALA A 83 13.88 8.51 1.70
C ALA A 83 14.66 7.26 2.13
N GLY A 84 14.41 6.71 3.33
CA GLY A 84 15.15 5.55 3.83
C GLY A 84 14.53 4.18 3.52
N ARG A 85 13.20 4.05 3.35
CA ARG A 85 12.54 2.72 3.34
C ARG A 85 11.78 2.35 2.08
N PHE A 86 11.34 3.33 1.28
CA PHE A 86 10.58 3.04 0.04
C PHE A 86 11.36 3.28 -1.26
N PHE A 87 12.37 4.17 -1.25
CA PHE A 87 13.22 4.43 -2.42
C PHE A 87 14.64 3.84 -2.32
N GLY A 88 15.07 3.39 -1.13
CA GLY A 88 16.40 2.83 -0.87
C GLY A 88 16.68 1.47 -1.53
N LYS A 89 15.70 0.84 -2.21
CA LYS A 89 15.92 -0.38 -2.99
C LYS A 89 16.35 -0.12 -4.44
N ARG A 90 16.41 1.14 -4.90
CA ARG A 90 16.76 1.47 -6.30
C ARG A 90 18.22 1.88 -6.53
N THR A 91 19.04 2.01 -5.49
CA THR A 91 20.46 2.39 -5.62
C THR A 91 21.40 1.23 -5.97
N PHE A 92 20.95 -0.03 -5.93
CA PHE A 92 21.71 -1.15 -6.48
C PHE A 92 21.47 -1.40 -7.97
N GLY A 93 20.43 -0.79 -8.57
CA GLY A 93 20.14 -0.92 -10.01
C GLY A 93 20.74 0.19 -10.88
N ASP A 94 21.10 1.33 -10.30
CA ASP A 94 21.53 2.52 -11.05
C ASP A 94 23.06 2.58 -11.30
N ARG A 95 23.84 1.77 -10.58
CA ARG A 95 25.31 1.72 -10.73
C ARG A 95 25.81 0.67 -11.71
N VAL A 96 24.97 -0.27 -12.10
CA VAL A 96 25.35 -1.27 -13.10
C VAL A 96 24.63 -0.91 -14.40
N PRO A 97 25.33 -0.34 -15.39
CA PRO A 97 24.69 0.00 -16.64
C PRO A 97 24.05 -1.27 -17.22
N PHE A 98 22.81 -1.18 -17.70
CA PHE A 98 22.08 -2.32 -18.27
C PHE A 98 22.92 -3.10 -19.31
N MET A 99 23.79 -2.40 -20.02
CA MET A 99 24.76 -2.97 -20.95
C MET A 99 25.75 -3.95 -20.29
N ALA A 100 26.21 -3.70 -19.07
CA ALA A 100 27.09 -4.63 -18.37
C ALA A 100 26.38 -5.95 -18.03
N ILE A 101 25.11 -5.88 -17.60
CA ILE A 101 24.29 -7.06 -17.33
C ILE A 101 24.04 -7.84 -18.63
N LEU A 102 23.73 -7.14 -19.72
CA LEU A 102 23.53 -7.73 -21.04
C LEU A 102 24.79 -8.48 -21.52
N ILE A 103 25.97 -7.86 -21.38
CA ILE A 103 27.25 -8.49 -21.75
C ILE A 103 27.49 -9.76 -20.93
N VAL A 104 27.29 -9.70 -19.61
CA VAL A 104 27.46 -10.88 -18.74
C VAL A 104 26.49 -12.00 -19.13
N ALA A 105 25.23 -11.66 -19.44
CA ALA A 105 24.23 -12.63 -19.88
C ALA A 105 24.61 -13.31 -21.22
N ILE A 106 25.09 -12.53 -22.19
CA ILE A 106 25.57 -13.04 -23.49
C ILE A 106 26.77 -13.97 -23.30
N LEU A 107 27.76 -13.57 -22.48
CA LEU A 107 28.92 -14.39 -22.20
C LEU A 107 28.54 -15.71 -21.51
N GLY A 108 27.61 -15.66 -20.54
CA GLY A 108 27.09 -16.85 -19.87
C GLY A 108 26.39 -17.81 -20.85
N LEU A 109 25.51 -17.29 -21.71
CA LEU A 109 24.84 -18.10 -22.74
C LEU A 109 25.82 -18.68 -23.75
N ALA A 110 26.82 -17.91 -24.20
CA ALA A 110 27.85 -18.39 -25.11
C ALA A 110 28.71 -19.49 -24.47
N ALA A 111 29.08 -19.35 -23.20
CA ALA A 111 29.82 -20.37 -22.47
C ALA A 111 29.01 -21.67 -22.33
N ILE A 112 27.74 -21.58 -21.96
CA ILE A 112 26.84 -22.74 -21.87
C ILE A 112 26.68 -23.39 -23.26
N GLY A 113 26.44 -22.59 -24.31
CA GLY A 113 26.34 -23.07 -25.68
C GLY A 113 27.61 -23.78 -26.16
N TYR A 114 28.79 -23.25 -25.83
CA TYR A 114 30.07 -23.85 -26.14
C TYR A 114 30.27 -25.19 -25.41
N ILE A 115 29.92 -25.25 -24.12
CA ILE A 115 29.95 -26.50 -23.34
C ILE A 115 28.99 -27.52 -23.95
N MET A 116 27.77 -27.13 -24.32
CA MET A 116 26.81 -28.03 -24.96
C MET A 116 27.26 -28.49 -26.35
N TYR A 117 27.94 -27.63 -27.12
CA TYR A 117 28.48 -27.96 -28.44
C TYR A 117 29.65 -28.95 -28.34
N THR A 118 30.51 -28.78 -27.34
CA THR A 118 31.71 -29.63 -27.14
C THR A 118 31.43 -30.89 -26.32
N SER A 119 30.33 -30.94 -25.57
CA SER A 119 29.91 -32.13 -24.81
C SER A 119 29.50 -33.28 -25.73
N GLN A 120 29.86 -34.51 -25.36
CA GLN A 120 29.57 -35.73 -26.14
C GLN A 120 28.07 -36.05 -26.22
N THR A 121 27.24 -35.51 -25.31
CA THR A 121 25.77 -35.51 -25.34
C THR A 121 25.24 -34.45 -26.32
N GLY A 122 25.59 -34.59 -27.60
CA GLY A 122 25.28 -33.61 -28.64
C GLY A 122 23.83 -33.67 -29.13
N SER A 123 22.96 -32.80 -28.59
CA SER A 123 21.60 -32.58 -29.11
C SER A 123 21.51 -31.50 -30.22
N LEU A 124 22.62 -30.81 -30.53
CA LEU A 124 22.67 -29.66 -31.45
C LEU A 124 23.56 -29.88 -32.69
N LYS A 125 24.09 -31.10 -32.89
CA LYS A 125 24.85 -31.40 -34.11
C LYS A 125 23.86 -31.51 -35.26
N VAL A 126 23.94 -30.55 -36.18
CA VAL A 126 23.18 -30.58 -37.45
C VAL A 126 23.63 -31.81 -38.22
N ASP A 127 22.74 -32.80 -38.36
CA ASP A 127 22.96 -33.96 -39.21
C ASP A 127 23.15 -33.47 -40.65
N LYS A 128 24.36 -33.69 -41.20
CA LYS A 128 24.59 -33.51 -42.64
C LYS A 128 23.66 -34.48 -43.39
N PRO A 129 22.91 -34.02 -44.42
CA PRO A 129 22.08 -34.92 -45.20
C PRO A 129 22.96 -36.00 -45.83
N LYS A 130 22.61 -37.26 -45.54
CA LYS A 130 23.26 -38.47 -46.05
C LYS A 130 23.17 -38.45 -47.58
N GLN A 131 24.31 -38.43 -48.26
CA GLN A 131 24.37 -38.53 -49.72
C GLN A 131 23.68 -39.85 -50.16
N PRO A 132 22.77 -39.83 -51.15
CA PRO A 132 22.06 -41.03 -51.56
C PRO A 132 23.03 -42.08 -52.11
N PRO A 133 22.77 -43.38 -51.87
CA PRO A 133 23.64 -44.45 -52.31
C PRO A 133 23.73 -44.50 -53.85
N PRO A 134 24.86 -44.94 -54.42
CA PRO A 134 25.01 -45.08 -55.86
C PRO A 134 24.02 -46.10 -56.42
N PRO A 135 23.51 -45.90 -57.65
CA PRO A 135 22.50 -46.75 -58.25
C PRO A 135 23.04 -48.17 -58.50
N THR A 136 22.30 -49.17 -58.03
CA THR A 136 22.59 -50.59 -58.25
C THR A 136 22.43 -50.94 -59.73
N PRO A 137 23.37 -51.66 -60.37
CA PRO A 137 23.24 -52.06 -61.77
C PRO A 137 22.11 -53.10 -61.96
N PRO A 138 21.43 -53.11 -63.12
CA PRO A 138 20.27 -53.96 -63.35
C PRO A 138 20.63 -55.45 -63.44
N LEU A 139 19.79 -56.29 -62.81
CA LEU A 139 19.81 -57.74 -62.96
C LEU A 139 19.51 -58.12 -64.41
N ILE A 140 20.47 -58.76 -65.08
CA ILE A 140 20.26 -59.38 -66.39
C ILE A 140 19.67 -60.78 -66.13
N THR A 141 18.40 -60.99 -66.46
CA THR A 141 17.81 -62.33 -66.57
C THR A 141 17.99 -62.85 -68.00
N PRO A 142 18.68 -63.98 -68.23
CA PRO A 142 18.77 -64.60 -69.55
C PRO A 142 17.46 -65.31 -69.96
N PRO A 143 17.24 -65.54 -71.28
CA PRO A 143 16.01 -66.09 -71.85
C PRO A 143 15.80 -67.58 -71.58
#